data_AF-A0A7S4WG48-F1
#
_entry.id   AF-A0A7S4WG48-F1
#
_cell.length_a   1.000
_cell.length_b   1.000
_cell.length_c   1.000
_cell.angle_alpha   90.00
_cell.angle_beta   90.00
_cell.angle_gamma   90.00
#
_symmetry.space_group_name_H-M   'P 1'
#
loop_
_entity.id
_entity.type
_entity.pdbx_description
1 polymer ?
#
loop_
_entity_poly.entity_id
_entity_poly.type
_entity_poly.pdbx_seq_one_letter_code
_entity_poly.pdbx_strand_id
1 'polypeptide(L)'
;RQRQPWRWPRFTHLSPLGNLKMALKVLRILQRAVGKGSRGRSHQRRRDGAERRWQQLPEIQAAVHDVEAVPGPRRRCVADASHGMQCCGRHFSLNGNGLSDRNSPFFKFYEDKVRELQEKAGDVDHCPISGNLYMYRALAHFGDSSGLFQDKASPLVMVGLIIVIICQVIGPIAILFYCFYRVEFFPNGKFFGYQESFKYEYGSLENGLSHVAQRLLGVFFILLFSANGLYVLRQDKENTRKVVNMCKVFERAARMSHYDSPQVAWLYFGAVTNGLCLVMCCVCLCLLFIIAEDGPKDVLFDAFGLTFLYNLDDVNGDLAFLDEKWDEDQMGDIYGMLADELDIMGEIEQEREGSFTSDNIYQIWEVIVTLLIPTLPILFLFVEMRPKGE
;
A
#
# COMPACT_ATOMS: atom_id res chain seq x y z
N ARG A 1 1.02 30.41 33.65
CA ARG A 1 1.86 29.19 33.75
C ARG A 1 2.30 28.80 32.34
N GLN A 2 3.52 29.21 31.95
CA GLN A 2 4.12 28.85 30.66
C GLN A 2 4.40 27.34 30.64
N ARG A 3 3.91 26.63 29.62
CA ARG A 3 4.25 25.22 29.38
C ARG A 3 5.57 25.18 28.61
N GLN A 4 6.62 24.66 29.24
CA GLN A 4 7.89 24.40 28.57
C GLN A 4 7.71 23.29 27.52
N PRO A 5 8.31 23.40 26.32
CA PRO A 5 8.28 22.36 25.31
C PRO A 5 9.17 21.18 25.75
N TRP A 6 8.64 19.96 25.59
CA TRP A 6 9.34 18.72 25.90
C TRP A 6 10.51 18.52 24.93
N ARG A 7 11.74 18.53 25.44
CA ARG A 7 12.95 18.18 24.68
C ARG A 7 13.13 16.66 24.65
N TRP A 8 13.20 16.08 23.46
CA TRP A 8 13.59 14.68 23.26
C TRP A 8 15.12 14.55 23.16
N PRO A 9 15.72 13.42 23.60
CA PRO A 9 17.15 13.18 23.43
C PRO A 9 17.50 12.94 21.96
N ARG A 10 18.61 13.53 21.50
CA ARG A 10 19.18 13.27 20.17
C ARG A 10 19.64 11.81 20.07
N PHE A 11 19.23 11.11 19.03
CA PHE A 11 19.62 9.73 18.76
C PHE A 11 20.67 9.69 17.65
N THR A 12 21.88 9.25 17.97
CA THR A 12 22.88 8.81 17.01
C THR A 12 23.16 7.32 17.26
N HIS A 13 23.02 6.50 16.22
CA HIS A 13 23.21 5.04 16.20
C HIS A 13 22.36 4.21 17.19
N LEU A 14 21.21 3.72 16.72
CA LEU A 14 20.42 2.71 17.44
C LEU A 14 20.69 1.31 16.89
N SER A 15 21.10 0.40 17.77
CA SER A 15 21.18 -1.03 17.52
C SER A 15 19.76 -1.65 17.38
N PRO A 16 19.61 -2.78 16.67
CA PRO A 16 18.30 -3.41 16.41
C PRO A 16 17.46 -3.73 17.68
N LEU A 17 18.08 -3.84 18.85
CA LEU A 17 17.39 -4.01 20.14
C LEU A 17 16.66 -2.74 20.64
N GLY A 18 17.06 -1.55 20.17
CA GLY A 18 16.39 -0.28 20.46
C GLY A 18 15.01 -0.19 19.80
N ASN A 19 14.88 -0.75 18.60
CA ASN A 19 13.65 -0.70 17.80
C ASN A 19 12.52 -1.53 18.43
N LEU A 20 12.84 -2.67 19.06
CA LEU A 20 11.85 -3.52 19.74
C LEU A 20 11.25 -2.86 21.00
N LYS A 21 12.09 -2.15 21.79
CA LYS A 21 11.62 -1.40 22.97
C LYS A 21 10.76 -0.19 22.58
N MET A 22 11.02 0.41 21.42
CA MET A 22 10.22 1.51 20.89
C MET A 22 8.86 1.02 20.35
N ALA A 23 8.82 -0.09 19.62
CA ALA A 23 7.59 -0.73 19.15
C ALA A 23 6.62 -1.06 20.30
N LEU A 24 7.13 -1.64 21.41
CA LEU A 24 6.34 -1.91 22.62
C LEU A 24 5.82 -0.64 23.32
N LYS A 25 6.54 0.49 23.19
CA LYS A 25 6.12 1.78 23.75
C LYS A 25 5.00 2.42 22.92
N VAL A 26 5.05 2.28 21.59
CA VAL A 26 4.00 2.71 20.66
C VAL A 26 2.72 1.90 20.88
N LEU A 27 2.82 0.58 21.07
CA LEU A 27 1.67 -0.30 21.36
C LEU A 27 0.89 0.14 22.61
N ARG A 28 1.59 0.58 23.66
CA ARG A 28 0.97 1.11 24.90
C ARG A 28 0.33 2.50 24.73
N ILE A 29 0.80 3.31 23.78
CA ILE A 29 0.20 4.61 23.47
C ILE A 29 -1.10 4.40 22.69
N LEU A 30 -1.10 3.47 21.73
CA LEU A 30 -2.30 3.09 20.97
C LEU A 30 -3.39 2.51 21.88
N GLN A 31 -3.04 1.64 22.85
CA GLN A 31 -3.98 1.15 23.85
C GLN A 31 -4.59 2.26 24.73
N ARG A 32 -3.88 3.38 24.94
CA ARG A 32 -4.39 4.53 25.70
C ARG A 32 -5.26 5.47 24.87
N ALA A 33 -5.05 5.53 23.56
CA ALA A 33 -5.87 6.33 22.65
C ALA A 33 -7.26 5.72 22.43
N VAL A 34 -7.36 4.39 22.42
CA VAL A 34 -8.63 3.66 22.24
C VAL A 34 -9.57 3.77 23.45
N GLY A 35 -9.06 4.09 24.65
CA GLY A 35 -9.84 4.14 25.89
C GLY A 35 -10.52 5.48 26.23
N LYS A 36 -10.40 6.52 25.39
CA LYS A 36 -10.96 7.86 25.69
C LYS A 36 -11.70 8.45 24.50
N GLY A 37 -12.92 7.99 24.27
CA GLY A 37 -13.79 8.60 23.27
C GLY A 37 -15.26 8.26 23.48
N SER A 38 -15.94 8.96 24.40
CA SER A 38 -17.37 9.31 24.29
C SER A 38 -17.85 10.10 25.49
N ARG A 39 -17.95 11.42 25.33
CA ARG A 39 -18.99 12.23 26.00
C ARG A 39 -19.51 13.22 24.97
N GLY A 40 -20.81 13.10 24.71
CA GLY A 40 -21.47 13.62 23.52
C GLY A 40 -21.69 15.11 23.49
N ARG A 41 -22.13 15.57 22.33
CA ARG A 41 -23.13 16.63 22.20
C ARG A 41 -23.99 16.42 20.95
N SER A 42 -25.27 16.55 21.21
CA SER A 42 -26.46 16.41 20.37
C SER A 42 -26.48 17.28 19.12
N HIS A 43 -26.93 16.72 18.00
CA HIS A 43 -27.69 17.46 17.00
C HIS A 43 -28.90 16.63 16.53
N GLN A 44 -29.99 16.78 17.30
CA GLN A 44 -31.34 16.34 16.97
C GLN A 44 -32.06 17.53 16.31
N ARG A 45 -32.18 17.52 14.97
CA ARG A 45 -33.19 18.27 14.16
C ARG A 45 -32.82 18.19 12.68
N ARG A 46 -33.30 17.14 11.99
CA ARG A 46 -33.56 17.06 10.52
C ARG A 46 -33.88 15.62 10.11
N ARG A 47 -34.92 15.03 10.71
CA ARG A 47 -35.51 13.76 10.26
C ARG A 47 -37.01 13.86 10.37
N ASP A 48 -37.66 14.50 9.40
CA ASP A 48 -39.13 14.43 9.20
C ASP A 48 -39.54 14.60 7.72
N GLY A 49 -38.61 14.53 6.75
CA GLY A 49 -38.89 14.85 5.34
C GLY A 49 -38.71 13.71 4.32
N ALA A 50 -38.12 12.58 4.69
CA ALA A 50 -37.62 11.61 3.71
C ALA A 50 -38.45 10.32 3.55
N GLU A 51 -39.57 10.18 4.28
CA GLU A 51 -40.27 8.89 4.41
C GLU A 51 -41.47 8.68 3.47
N ARG A 52 -41.68 9.56 2.48
CA ARG A 52 -42.86 9.49 1.58
C ARG A 52 -42.56 9.22 0.10
N ARG A 53 -41.40 8.65 -0.24
CA ARG A 53 -40.99 8.43 -1.66
C ARG A 53 -40.63 7.00 -2.05
N TRP A 54 -40.92 6.00 -1.21
CA TRP A 54 -40.50 4.61 -1.44
C TRP A 54 -41.61 3.61 -1.77
N GLN A 55 -42.82 4.06 -2.13
CA GLN A 55 -43.96 3.15 -2.37
C GLN A 55 -44.37 2.94 -3.84
N GLN A 56 -43.54 3.29 -4.83
CA GLN A 56 -43.87 2.97 -6.23
C GLN A 56 -42.62 2.59 -7.03
N LEU A 57 -42.31 1.30 -7.10
CA LEU A 57 -41.48 0.70 -8.15
C LEU A 57 -42.19 -0.57 -8.64
N PRO A 58 -42.44 -0.72 -9.95
CA PRO A 58 -43.00 -1.95 -10.50
C PRO A 58 -41.93 -3.04 -10.66
N GLU A 59 -42.36 -4.30 -10.52
CA GLU A 59 -41.61 -5.51 -10.86
C GLU A 59 -41.12 -5.48 -12.31
N ILE A 60 -39.81 -5.61 -12.52
CA ILE A 60 -39.22 -5.84 -13.84
C ILE A 60 -38.69 -7.27 -13.88
N GLN A 61 -39.28 -8.06 -14.77
CA GLN A 61 -38.92 -9.43 -15.09
C GLN A 61 -37.52 -9.50 -15.74
N ALA A 62 -36.73 -10.47 -15.31
CA ALA A 62 -35.39 -10.74 -15.81
C ALA A 62 -35.43 -11.37 -17.22
N ALA A 63 -34.94 -10.63 -18.21
CA ALA A 63 -34.54 -11.17 -19.50
C ALA A 63 -33.01 -11.29 -19.52
N VAL A 64 -32.52 -12.51 -19.74
CA VAL A 64 -31.10 -12.83 -19.93
C VAL A 64 -30.66 -12.24 -21.27
N HIS A 65 -29.81 -11.22 -21.21
CA HIS A 65 -29.10 -10.69 -22.38
C HIS A 65 -27.60 -10.89 -22.18
N ASP A 66 -26.99 -11.49 -23.19
CA ASP A 66 -25.55 -11.66 -23.34
C ASP A 66 -24.83 -10.32 -23.20
N VAL A 67 -23.92 -10.25 -22.24
CA VAL A 67 -23.07 -9.08 -21.98
C VAL A 67 -21.90 -9.12 -22.95
N GLU A 68 -21.99 -8.34 -24.03
CA GLU A 68 -20.81 -7.94 -24.79
C GLU A 68 -19.90 -7.10 -23.88
N ALA A 69 -18.61 -7.48 -23.83
CA ALA A 69 -17.61 -6.79 -23.03
C ALA A 69 -17.44 -5.34 -23.51
N VAL A 70 -17.95 -4.40 -22.72
CA VAL A 70 -17.65 -2.98 -22.86
C VAL A 70 -16.13 -2.81 -22.75
N PRO A 71 -15.46 -2.08 -23.67
CA PRO A 71 -14.04 -1.79 -23.54
C PRO A 71 -13.82 -1.01 -22.24
N GLY A 72 -13.24 -1.69 -21.25
CA GLY A 72 -12.92 -1.10 -19.96
C GLY A 72 -11.92 0.05 -20.09
N PRO A 73 -11.86 0.95 -19.10
CA PRO A 73 -10.84 2.00 -19.05
C PRO A 73 -9.45 1.38 -19.21
N ARG A 74 -8.63 1.98 -20.08
CA ARG A 74 -7.26 1.53 -20.35
C ARG A 74 -6.48 1.52 -19.03
N ARG A 75 -6.16 0.32 -18.53
CA ARG A 75 -5.11 0.11 -17.53
C ARG A 75 -3.85 0.80 -18.05
N ARG A 76 -3.42 1.91 -17.45
CA ARG A 76 -2.04 2.39 -17.58
C ARG A 76 -1.19 1.39 -16.80
N CYS A 77 -0.62 0.43 -17.53
CA CYS A 77 0.33 -0.50 -16.95
C CYS A 77 1.56 0.27 -16.44
N VAL A 78 1.87 -0.01 -15.18
CA VAL A 78 3.20 -0.18 -14.60
C VAL A 78 4.07 1.07 -14.55
N ALA A 79 4.30 1.53 -13.32
CA ALA A 79 5.38 2.41 -12.94
C ALA A 79 6.65 2.11 -13.76
N ASP A 80 7.13 3.16 -14.41
CA ASP A 80 8.36 3.16 -15.18
C ASP A 80 9.46 2.36 -14.47
N ALA A 81 9.96 1.35 -15.16
CA ALA A 81 11.28 0.80 -14.89
C ALA A 81 12.32 1.88 -15.23
N SER A 82 12.49 2.87 -14.36
CA SER A 82 13.56 3.86 -14.39
C SER A 82 14.95 3.26 -14.15
N HIS A 83 15.04 1.93 -14.00
CA HIS A 83 16.28 1.19 -14.07
C HIS A 83 16.65 0.85 -15.53
N GLY A 84 17.33 1.79 -16.20
CA GLY A 84 18.32 1.41 -17.21
C GLY A 84 18.17 1.95 -18.64
N MET A 85 17.25 2.88 -18.93
CA MET A 85 17.41 3.68 -20.16
C MET A 85 18.45 4.78 -19.94
N GLN A 86 19.72 4.39 -19.90
CA GLN A 86 20.75 5.29 -20.40
C GLN A 86 20.32 5.63 -21.83
N CYS A 87 19.84 6.86 -22.03
CA CYS A 87 19.65 7.43 -23.35
C CYS A 87 21.01 7.39 -24.07
N CYS A 88 21.27 6.26 -24.75
CA CYS A 88 22.25 6.20 -25.80
C CYS A 88 21.70 7.14 -26.88
N GLY A 89 22.12 8.41 -26.83
CA GLY A 89 21.93 9.38 -27.89
C GLY A 89 22.61 8.87 -29.15
N ARG A 90 21.99 7.92 -29.84
CA ARG A 90 22.25 7.69 -31.25
C ARG A 90 21.73 8.92 -31.95
N HIS A 91 22.65 9.83 -32.23
CA HIS A 91 22.52 10.81 -33.32
C HIS A 91 22.03 10.05 -34.55
N PHE A 92 20.72 10.09 -34.78
CA PHE A 92 20.10 9.57 -35.98
C PHE A 92 20.41 10.59 -37.09
N SER A 93 21.61 10.51 -37.65
CA SER A 93 22.01 11.28 -38.83
C SER A 93 21.24 10.74 -40.04
N LEU A 94 20.00 11.18 -40.19
CA LEU A 94 19.25 11.06 -41.44
C LEU A 94 19.92 11.95 -42.48
N ASN A 95 20.85 11.36 -43.22
CA ASN A 95 21.31 11.88 -44.51
C ASN A 95 20.18 11.68 -45.52
N GLY A 96 19.24 12.63 -45.56
CA GLY A 96 18.17 12.68 -46.54
C GLY A 96 17.83 14.13 -46.82
N ASN A 97 18.18 14.61 -48.02
CA ASN A 97 17.97 15.97 -48.53
C ASN A 97 16.50 16.33 -48.79
N GLY A 98 15.57 15.90 -47.93
CA GLY A 98 14.20 16.36 -47.91
C GLY A 98 14.02 17.39 -46.80
N LEU A 99 13.99 18.67 -47.17
CA LEU A 99 13.52 19.81 -46.38
C LEU A 99 12.45 19.35 -45.36
N SER A 100 12.74 19.17 -44.07
CA SER A 100 13.28 20.14 -43.10
C SER A 100 12.50 21.44 -43.08
N ASP A 101 11.19 21.35 -42.82
CA ASP A 101 10.54 22.37 -42.02
C ASP A 101 10.67 22.01 -40.52
N ARG A 102 11.93 21.92 -40.05
CA ARG A 102 12.27 21.83 -38.61
C ARG A 102 11.80 23.07 -37.82
N ASN A 103 11.37 24.12 -38.52
CA ASN A 103 10.73 25.29 -37.95
C ASN A 103 9.21 25.19 -37.91
N SER A 104 8.62 24.02 -38.20
CA SER A 104 7.18 23.88 -38.01
C SER A 104 6.86 24.21 -36.53
N PRO A 105 5.92 25.14 -36.28
CA PRO A 105 5.57 25.54 -34.92
C PRO A 105 5.09 24.35 -34.07
N PHE A 106 4.60 23.30 -34.73
CA PHE A 106 4.29 22.02 -34.10
C PHE A 106 5.51 21.32 -33.52
N PHE A 107 6.62 21.22 -34.26
CA PHE A 107 7.82 20.53 -33.77
C PHE A 107 8.45 21.27 -32.60
N LYS A 108 8.46 22.61 -32.65
CA LYS A 108 8.92 23.44 -31.53
C LYS A 108 8.00 23.28 -30.31
N PHE A 109 6.68 23.31 -30.51
CA PHE A 109 5.72 23.03 -29.43
C PHE A 109 5.92 21.64 -28.82
N TYR A 110 6.13 20.62 -29.66
CA TYR A 110 6.35 19.25 -29.22
C TYR A 110 7.69 19.12 -28.45
N GLU A 111 8.80 19.65 -28.97
CA GLU A 111 10.08 19.63 -28.26
C GLU A 111 10.03 20.40 -26.95
N ASP A 112 9.45 21.60 -26.94
CA ASP A 112 9.34 22.39 -25.72
C ASP A 112 8.42 21.71 -24.69
N LYS A 113 7.30 21.12 -25.10
CA LYS A 113 6.39 20.41 -24.19
C LYS A 113 6.93 19.07 -23.74
N VAL A 114 7.56 18.29 -24.61
CA VAL A 114 8.18 17.01 -24.23
C VAL A 114 9.38 17.26 -23.34
N ARG A 115 10.21 18.28 -23.60
CA ARG A 115 11.31 18.65 -22.72
C ARG A 115 10.77 19.13 -21.37
N GLU A 116 9.76 19.99 -21.33
CA GLU A 116 9.10 20.39 -20.08
C GLU A 116 8.55 19.18 -19.32
N LEU A 117 7.91 18.23 -20.01
CA LEU A 117 7.41 17.00 -19.40
C LEU A 117 8.54 16.06 -18.96
N GLN A 118 9.67 16.00 -19.67
CA GLN A 118 10.84 15.19 -19.30
C GLN A 118 11.61 15.82 -18.14
N GLU A 119 11.72 17.14 -18.09
CA GLU A 119 12.30 17.89 -16.97
C GLU A 119 11.41 17.71 -15.73
N LYS A 120 10.08 17.82 -15.88
CA LYS A 120 9.12 17.53 -14.80
C LYS A 120 9.12 16.07 -14.37
N ALA A 121 9.14 15.13 -15.31
CA ALA A 121 9.18 13.69 -15.01
C ALA A 121 10.53 13.24 -14.42
N GLY A 122 11.60 13.99 -14.70
CA GLY A 122 12.92 13.78 -14.11
C GLY A 122 13.05 14.37 -12.70
N ASP A 123 12.12 15.24 -12.30
CA ASP A 123 12.10 15.81 -10.96
C ASP A 123 11.36 14.88 -9.99
N VAL A 124 12.10 14.41 -8.99
CA VAL A 124 11.63 13.44 -7.99
C VAL A 124 10.43 13.99 -7.21
N ASP A 125 10.35 15.32 -7.09
CA ASP A 125 9.31 15.99 -6.33
C ASP A 125 7.98 16.09 -7.11
N HIS A 126 8.00 16.23 -8.44
CA HIS A 126 6.78 16.28 -9.27
C HIS A 126 6.21 14.90 -9.65
N CYS A 127 6.81 13.81 -9.17
CA CYS A 127 6.31 12.47 -9.45
C CYS A 127 4.91 12.25 -8.84
N PRO A 128 3.99 11.57 -9.55
CA PRO A 128 2.65 11.26 -9.07
C PRO A 128 2.70 10.61 -7.68
N ILE A 129 1.82 11.06 -6.79
CA ILE A 129 1.73 10.49 -5.44
C ILE A 129 0.63 9.44 -5.47
N SER A 130 1.03 8.18 -5.57
CA SER A 130 0.07 7.09 -5.45
C SER A 130 -0.54 7.12 -4.06
N GLY A 131 -1.85 7.32 -4.03
CA GLY A 131 -2.61 7.42 -2.80
C GLY A 131 -2.92 6.05 -2.25
N ASN A 132 -3.11 5.99 -0.94
CA ASN A 132 -3.89 4.92 -0.32
C ASN A 132 -5.04 5.52 0.48
N LEU A 133 -5.96 4.64 0.89
CA LEU A 133 -7.11 5.02 1.70
C LEU A 133 -6.73 5.91 2.91
N TYR A 134 -5.64 5.59 3.60
CA TYR A 134 -5.25 6.32 4.80
C TYR A 134 -4.74 7.73 4.50
N MET A 135 -4.04 7.92 3.38
CA MET A 135 -3.63 9.23 2.88
C MET A 135 -4.85 10.07 2.48
N TYR A 136 -5.80 9.46 1.75
CA TYR A 136 -7.06 10.11 1.42
C TYR A 136 -7.79 10.57 2.70
N ARG A 137 -7.94 9.69 3.70
CA ARG A 137 -8.59 10.03 4.98
C ARG A 137 -7.87 11.11 5.77
N ALA A 138 -6.54 11.16 5.69
CA ALA A 138 -5.76 12.22 6.32
C ALA A 138 -6.07 13.60 5.71
N LEU A 139 -6.27 13.67 4.39
CA LEU A 139 -6.51 14.91 3.67
C LEU A 139 -7.99 15.26 3.47
N ALA A 140 -8.91 14.29 3.56
CA ALA A 140 -10.33 14.42 3.22
C ALA A 140 -11.00 15.68 3.80
N HIS A 141 -10.82 15.94 5.10
CA HIS A 141 -11.43 17.10 5.77
C HIS A 141 -10.92 18.43 5.21
N PHE A 142 -9.60 18.57 5.10
CA PHE A 142 -9.01 19.78 4.53
C PHE A 142 -9.47 19.93 3.08
N GLY A 143 -9.37 18.87 2.27
CA GLY A 143 -9.67 18.94 0.85
C GLY A 143 -11.14 19.21 0.52
N ASP A 144 -12.08 18.69 1.32
CA ASP A 144 -13.50 19.01 1.21
C ASP A 144 -13.81 20.47 1.58
N SER A 145 -13.07 21.04 2.54
CA SER A 145 -13.28 22.42 3.01
C SER A 145 -12.59 23.48 2.15
N SER A 146 -11.45 23.14 1.54
CA SER A 146 -10.67 24.03 0.67
C SER A 146 -11.09 23.95 -0.80
N GLY A 147 -11.86 22.93 -1.19
CA GLY A 147 -12.22 22.66 -2.59
C GLY A 147 -11.12 21.94 -3.37
N LEU A 148 -10.11 21.39 -2.69
CA LEU A 148 -9.09 20.55 -3.30
C LEU A 148 -9.71 19.28 -3.91
N PHE A 149 -10.68 18.69 -3.21
CA PHE A 149 -11.48 17.59 -3.75
C PHE A 149 -12.74 18.15 -4.41
N GLN A 150 -12.91 17.86 -5.70
CA GLN A 150 -14.02 18.40 -6.51
C GLN A 150 -15.39 17.96 -5.96
N ASP A 151 -15.47 16.74 -5.43
CA ASP A 151 -16.71 16.13 -4.96
C ASP A 151 -16.52 15.42 -3.62
N LYS A 152 -17.42 15.70 -2.66
CA LYS A 152 -17.46 14.99 -1.37
C LYS A 152 -17.65 13.50 -1.56
N ALA A 153 -17.01 12.69 -0.70
CA ALA A 153 -17.20 11.24 -0.72
C ALA A 153 -18.67 10.88 -0.48
N SER A 154 -19.22 10.02 -1.34
CA SER A 154 -20.54 9.47 -1.11
C SER A 154 -20.52 8.59 0.16
N PRO A 155 -21.63 8.48 0.91
CA PRO A 155 -21.71 7.57 2.05
C PRO A 155 -21.36 6.12 1.69
N LEU A 156 -21.64 5.71 0.44
CA LEU A 156 -21.32 4.38 -0.06
C LEU A 156 -19.80 4.17 -0.15
N VAL A 157 -19.06 5.13 -0.71
CA VAL A 157 -17.59 5.09 -0.73
C VAL A 157 -17.08 4.95 0.70
N MET A 158 -17.58 5.77 1.64
CA MET A 158 -17.16 5.71 3.04
C MET A 158 -17.39 4.34 3.70
N VAL A 159 -18.48 3.65 3.36
CA VAL A 159 -18.74 2.27 3.81
C VAL A 159 -17.76 1.29 3.18
N GLY A 160 -17.52 1.37 1.87
CA GLY A 160 -16.54 0.54 1.17
C GLY A 160 -15.14 0.66 1.79
N LEU A 161 -14.72 1.89 2.07
CA LEU A 161 -13.45 2.18 2.74
C LEU A 161 -13.35 1.53 4.14
N ILE A 162 -14.42 1.57 4.93
CA ILE A 162 -14.44 0.93 6.25
C ILE A 162 -14.34 -0.60 6.12
N ILE A 163 -15.03 -1.19 5.13
CA ILE A 163 -14.96 -2.63 4.86
C ILE A 163 -13.54 -3.03 4.48
N VAL A 164 -12.87 -2.28 3.61
CA VAL A 164 -11.47 -2.52 3.23
C VAL A 164 -10.55 -2.55 4.46
N ILE A 165 -10.64 -1.54 5.35
CA ILE A 165 -9.84 -1.49 6.59
C ILE A 165 -10.09 -2.74 7.45
N ILE A 166 -11.35 -3.15 7.59
CA ILE A 166 -11.73 -4.33 8.37
C ILE A 166 -11.12 -5.60 7.73
N CYS A 167 -11.21 -5.75 6.41
CA CYS A 167 -10.64 -6.87 5.68
C CYS A 167 -9.12 -6.95 5.82
N GLN A 168 -8.40 -5.83 5.75
CA GLN A 168 -6.95 -5.81 5.89
C GLN A 168 -6.47 -6.20 7.29
N VAL A 169 -7.24 -5.85 8.33
CA VAL A 169 -6.89 -6.22 9.71
C VAL A 169 -7.31 -7.67 10.00
N ILE A 170 -8.55 -8.04 9.68
CA ILE A 170 -9.11 -9.33 10.08
C ILE A 170 -8.67 -10.45 9.15
N GLY A 171 -8.56 -10.20 7.85
CA GLY A 171 -8.25 -11.20 6.83
C GLY A 171 -6.96 -11.97 7.11
N PRO A 172 -5.79 -11.30 7.19
CA PRO A 172 -4.52 -11.99 7.45
C PRO A 172 -4.50 -12.69 8.81
N ILE A 173 -5.16 -12.12 9.83
CA ILE A 173 -5.28 -12.75 11.16
C ILE A 173 -6.08 -14.05 11.06
N ALA A 174 -7.24 -14.02 10.41
CA ALA A 174 -8.10 -15.18 10.25
C ALA A 174 -7.41 -16.31 9.45
N ILE A 175 -6.74 -15.96 8.35
CA ILE A 175 -5.96 -16.91 7.55
C ILE A 175 -4.81 -17.50 8.40
N LEU A 176 -4.11 -16.68 9.18
CA LEU A 176 -3.03 -17.15 10.03
C LEU A 176 -3.54 -18.14 11.09
N PHE A 177 -4.65 -17.83 11.76
CA PHE A 177 -5.29 -18.73 12.72
C PHE A 177 -5.72 -20.06 12.08
N TYR A 178 -6.32 -19.99 10.89
CA TYR A 178 -6.67 -21.17 10.10
C TYR A 178 -5.44 -22.03 9.81
N CYS A 179 -4.34 -21.40 9.37
CA CYS A 179 -3.10 -22.10 9.06
C CYS A 179 -2.48 -22.76 10.29
N PHE A 180 -2.39 -22.05 11.42
CA PHE A 180 -1.89 -22.63 12.67
C PHE A 180 -2.73 -23.81 13.16
N TYR A 181 -4.04 -23.78 12.91
CA TYR A 181 -4.91 -24.88 13.28
C TYR A 181 -4.69 -26.10 12.38
N ARG A 182 -4.46 -25.91 11.07
CA ARG A 182 -4.28 -26.99 10.08
C ARG A 182 -2.85 -27.52 9.98
N VAL A 183 -1.83 -26.78 10.41
CA VAL A 183 -0.43 -27.25 10.37
C VAL A 183 -0.07 -28.01 11.65
N GLU A 184 0.48 -29.20 11.48
CA GLU A 184 1.19 -29.95 12.51
C GLU A 184 2.67 -29.59 12.48
N PHE A 185 3.15 -29.02 13.60
CA PHE A 185 4.55 -28.68 13.78
C PHE A 185 5.27 -29.84 14.48
N PHE A 186 6.36 -30.32 13.90
CA PHE A 186 7.23 -31.34 14.50
C PHE A 186 6.52 -32.67 14.85
N PRO A 187 5.80 -33.31 13.92
CA PRO A 187 5.06 -34.56 14.18
C PRO A 187 5.92 -35.68 14.79
N ASN A 188 7.21 -35.72 14.44
CA ASN A 188 8.17 -36.72 14.91
C ASN A 188 9.08 -36.22 16.05
N GLY A 189 8.80 -35.04 16.62
CA GLY A 189 9.68 -34.37 17.59
C GLY A 189 11.02 -33.89 17.01
N LYS A 190 11.22 -33.99 15.69
CA LYS A 190 12.40 -33.49 14.98
C LYS A 190 12.12 -32.09 14.45
N PHE A 191 13.05 -31.17 14.69
CA PHE A 191 12.95 -29.80 14.17
C PHE A 191 13.29 -29.71 12.67
N PHE A 192 14.30 -30.47 12.24
CA PHE A 192 14.84 -30.43 10.88
C PHE A 192 14.29 -31.59 10.02
N GLY A 193 13.51 -31.25 8.99
CA GLY A 193 12.79 -32.18 8.13
C GLY A 193 13.32 -32.31 6.70
N TYR A 194 14.59 -31.94 6.43
CA TYR A 194 15.14 -31.87 5.06
C TYR A 194 14.93 -33.15 4.23
N GLN A 195 15.00 -34.33 4.87
CA GLN A 195 14.83 -35.62 4.19
C GLN A 195 13.42 -35.81 3.62
N GLU A 196 12.41 -35.27 4.29
CA GLU A 196 11.02 -35.39 3.87
C GLU A 196 10.68 -34.34 2.81
N SER A 197 11.18 -33.10 2.95
CA SER A 197 10.91 -32.00 2.01
C SER A 197 11.39 -32.27 0.58
N PHE A 198 12.42 -33.11 0.40
CA PHE A 198 13.00 -33.46 -0.90
C PHE A 198 12.93 -34.95 -1.20
N LYS A 199 12.04 -35.68 -0.51
CA LYS A 199 11.85 -37.10 -0.77
C LYS A 199 11.27 -37.26 -2.17
N TYR A 200 11.99 -37.97 -3.02
CA TYR A 200 11.57 -38.26 -4.39
C TYR A 200 11.47 -39.77 -4.60
N GLU A 201 10.29 -40.21 -5.00
CA GLU A 201 10.00 -41.60 -5.35
C GLU A 201 9.45 -41.64 -6.79
N TYR A 202 10.22 -42.24 -7.70
CA TYR A 202 9.85 -42.31 -9.11
C TYR A 202 8.50 -43.02 -9.29
N GLY A 203 7.54 -42.34 -9.92
CA GLY A 203 6.19 -42.85 -10.16
C GLY A 203 5.23 -42.73 -8.98
N SER A 204 5.66 -42.21 -7.83
CA SER A 204 4.76 -41.92 -6.71
C SER A 204 3.85 -40.74 -7.05
N LEU A 205 2.56 -40.84 -6.69
CA LEU A 205 1.64 -39.71 -6.75
C LEU A 205 1.92 -38.67 -5.64
N GLU A 206 2.29 -39.14 -4.45
CA GLU A 206 2.54 -38.28 -3.28
C GLU A 206 3.94 -37.64 -3.29
N ASN A 207 4.99 -38.45 -3.46
CA ASN A 207 6.40 -38.02 -3.45
C ASN A 207 7.03 -37.95 -4.86
N GLY A 208 6.22 -37.65 -5.87
CA GLY A 208 6.66 -37.60 -7.27
C GLY A 208 7.36 -36.30 -7.67
N LEU A 209 7.51 -36.09 -8.98
CA LEU A 209 8.05 -34.84 -9.54
C LEU A 209 7.17 -33.63 -9.21
N SER A 210 5.85 -33.83 -9.09
CA SER A 210 4.88 -32.81 -8.68
C SER A 210 5.22 -32.23 -7.31
N HIS A 211 5.59 -33.07 -6.33
CA HIS A 211 5.95 -32.64 -4.98
C HIS A 211 7.19 -31.74 -4.99
N VAL A 212 8.27 -32.21 -5.65
CA VAL A 212 9.52 -31.45 -5.75
C VAL A 212 9.29 -30.13 -6.49
N ALA A 213 8.52 -30.14 -7.58
CA ALA A 213 8.18 -28.94 -8.33
C ALA A 213 7.35 -27.96 -7.49
N GLN A 214 6.37 -28.43 -6.73
CA GLN A 214 5.57 -27.60 -5.81
C GLN A 214 6.44 -26.94 -4.74
N ARG A 215 7.38 -27.68 -4.13
CA ARG A 215 8.31 -27.13 -3.15
C ARG A 215 9.22 -26.06 -3.75
N LEU A 216 9.81 -26.33 -4.92
CA LEU A 216 10.67 -25.37 -5.59
C LEU A 216 9.88 -24.11 -6.00
N LEU A 217 8.67 -24.28 -6.53
CA LEU A 217 7.77 -23.20 -6.90
C LEU A 217 7.38 -22.36 -5.67
N GLY A 218 7.05 -23.02 -4.55
CA GLY A 218 6.73 -22.36 -3.29
C GLY A 218 7.86 -21.48 -2.77
N VAL A 219 9.12 -21.95 -2.84
CA VAL A 219 10.30 -21.13 -2.50
C VAL A 219 10.38 -19.87 -3.36
N PHE A 220 10.23 -20.01 -4.68
CA PHE A 220 10.28 -18.86 -5.58
C PHE A 220 9.14 -17.86 -5.32
N PHE A 221 7.93 -18.34 -5.05
CA PHE A 221 6.81 -17.47 -4.71
C PHE A 221 7.00 -16.76 -3.37
N ILE A 222 7.50 -17.44 -2.33
CA ILE A 222 7.78 -16.80 -1.04
C ILE A 222 8.82 -15.68 -1.20
N LEU A 223 9.89 -15.93 -1.97
CA LEU A 223 10.92 -14.93 -2.28
C LEU A 223 10.35 -13.76 -3.06
N LEU A 224 9.64 -14.05 -4.17
CA LEU A 224 9.06 -13.03 -5.04
C LEU A 224 8.04 -12.17 -4.30
N PHE A 225 7.12 -12.80 -3.54
CA PHE A 225 6.10 -12.12 -2.77
C PHE A 225 6.71 -11.21 -1.70
N SER A 226 7.70 -11.72 -0.94
CA SER A 226 8.36 -10.94 0.11
C SER A 226 9.18 -9.78 -0.48
N ALA A 227 9.86 -10.00 -1.61
CA ALA A 227 10.61 -8.95 -2.31
C ALA A 227 9.68 -7.89 -2.90
N ASN A 228 8.56 -8.29 -3.51
CA ASN A 228 7.54 -7.37 -4.00
C ASN A 228 6.94 -6.55 -2.86
N GLY A 229 6.61 -7.19 -1.73
CA GLY A 229 6.16 -6.51 -0.52
C GLY A 229 7.14 -5.45 -0.01
N LEU A 230 8.45 -5.75 -0.04
CA LEU A 230 9.47 -4.77 0.32
C LEU A 230 9.51 -3.57 -0.63
N TYR A 231 9.30 -3.80 -1.93
CA TYR A 231 9.20 -2.72 -2.91
C TYR A 231 7.99 -1.83 -2.64
N VAL A 232 6.81 -2.44 -2.43
CA VAL A 232 5.57 -1.72 -2.09
C VAL A 232 5.73 -0.89 -0.81
N LEU A 233 6.33 -1.45 0.26
CA LEU A 233 6.57 -0.69 1.50
C LEU A 233 7.48 0.54 1.30
N ARG A 234 8.48 0.45 0.41
CA ARG A 234 9.37 1.57 0.13
C ARG A 234 8.64 2.69 -0.61
N GLN A 235 7.81 2.33 -1.59
CA GLN A 235 6.97 3.27 -2.31
C GLN A 235 5.96 3.93 -1.35
N ASP A 236 5.29 3.15 -0.50
CA ASP A 236 4.36 3.64 0.53
C ASP A 236 5.02 4.61 1.51
N LYS A 237 6.26 4.33 1.92
CA LYS A 237 7.05 5.19 2.79
C LYS A 237 7.35 6.53 2.13
N GLU A 238 7.75 6.52 0.85
CA GLU A 238 8.03 7.74 0.09
C GLU A 238 6.76 8.58 -0.12
N ASN A 239 5.66 7.96 -0.52
CA ASN A 239 4.37 8.64 -0.68
C ASN A 239 3.86 9.19 0.65
N THR A 240 3.96 8.41 1.74
CA THR A 240 3.61 8.87 3.10
C THR A 240 4.49 10.06 3.51
N ARG A 241 5.78 10.04 3.18
CA ARG A 241 6.70 11.15 3.47
C ARG A 241 6.26 12.43 2.78
N LYS A 242 5.85 12.38 1.50
CA LYS A 242 5.33 13.52 0.75
C LYS A 242 4.02 14.04 1.36
N VAL A 243 3.07 13.14 1.66
CA VAL A 243 1.77 13.52 2.26
C VAL A 243 1.92 14.10 3.68
N VAL A 244 2.87 13.63 4.49
CA VAL A 244 3.18 14.24 5.81
C VAL A 244 3.63 15.69 5.65
N ASN A 245 4.47 15.99 4.66
CA ASN A 245 4.91 17.37 4.37
C ASN A 245 3.72 18.23 3.93
N MET A 246 2.88 17.73 3.02
CA MET A 246 1.65 18.43 2.61
C MET A 246 0.73 18.72 3.79
N CYS A 247 0.52 17.74 4.69
CA CYS A 247 -0.31 17.93 5.88
C CYS A 247 0.19 19.10 6.76
N LYS A 248 1.50 19.26 6.92
CA LYS A 248 2.07 20.37 7.71
C LYS A 248 1.82 21.73 7.03
N VAL A 249 1.98 21.80 5.71
CA VAL A 249 1.69 23.02 4.93
C VAL A 249 0.19 23.35 5.02
N PHE A 250 -0.68 22.37 4.79
CA PHE A 250 -2.13 22.53 4.85
C PHE A 250 -2.62 22.89 6.25
N GLU A 251 -1.99 22.39 7.31
CA GLU A 251 -2.29 22.82 8.67
C GLU A 251 -1.99 24.32 8.89
N ARG A 252 -0.87 24.83 8.35
CA ARG A 252 -0.56 26.26 8.38
C ARG A 252 -1.60 27.07 7.60
N ALA A 253 -1.96 26.60 6.39
CA ALA A 253 -2.99 27.24 5.56
C ALA A 253 -4.37 27.24 6.23
N ALA A 254 -4.77 26.12 6.84
CA ALA A 254 -6.06 25.97 7.52
C ALA A 254 -6.23 26.98 8.67
N ARG A 255 -5.16 27.24 9.42
CA ARG A 255 -5.15 28.25 10.49
C ARG A 255 -5.35 29.67 9.98
N MET A 256 -4.91 29.98 8.76
CA MET A 256 -5.04 31.31 8.15
C MET A 256 -6.41 31.52 7.49
N SER A 257 -6.95 30.49 6.84
CA SER A 257 -8.12 30.59 5.97
C SER A 257 -9.39 29.96 6.55
N HIS A 258 -9.39 29.59 7.83
CA HIS A 258 -10.52 28.91 8.51
C HIS A 258 -10.97 27.59 7.85
N TYR A 259 -10.05 26.86 7.20
CA TYR A 259 -10.32 25.52 6.70
C TYR A 259 -10.19 24.47 7.81
N ASP A 260 -10.75 23.28 7.57
CA ASP A 260 -10.55 22.15 8.47
C ASP A 260 -9.11 21.65 8.39
N SER A 261 -8.51 21.31 9.52
CA SER A 261 -7.12 20.81 9.55
C SER A 261 -7.03 19.35 9.08
N PRO A 262 -5.93 18.96 8.40
CA PRO A 262 -5.69 17.57 8.03
C PRO A 262 -5.54 16.67 9.26
N GLN A 263 -5.93 15.40 9.12
CA GLN A 263 -5.95 14.41 10.21
C GLN A 263 -4.76 13.45 10.11
N VAL A 264 -3.58 13.91 10.54
CA VAL A 264 -2.31 13.16 10.48
C VAL A 264 -2.36 11.79 11.18
N ALA A 265 -3.26 11.61 12.16
CA ALA A 265 -3.45 10.33 12.85
C ALA A 265 -3.74 9.16 11.90
N TRP A 266 -4.42 9.41 10.77
CA TRP A 266 -4.70 8.37 9.76
C TRP A 266 -3.42 7.85 9.09
N LEU A 267 -2.40 8.68 8.90
CA LEU A 267 -1.12 8.24 8.30
C LEU A 267 -0.39 7.25 9.21
N TYR A 268 -0.46 7.42 10.53
CA TYR A 268 0.09 6.45 11.49
C TYR A 268 -0.69 5.14 11.46
N PHE A 269 -2.02 5.23 11.38
CA PHE A 269 -2.88 4.06 11.33
C PHE A 269 -2.64 3.24 10.04
N GLY A 270 -2.51 3.92 8.89
CA GLY A 270 -2.13 3.30 7.62
C GLY A 270 -0.77 2.62 7.68
N ALA A 271 0.27 3.34 8.14
CA ALA A 271 1.61 2.77 8.24
C ALA A 271 1.70 1.53 9.14
N VAL A 272 0.89 1.45 10.21
CA VAL A 272 0.80 0.25 11.05
C VAL A 272 0.01 -0.86 10.36
N THR A 273 -1.14 -0.54 9.75
CA THR A 273 -2.05 -1.53 9.17
C THR A 273 -1.45 -2.17 7.92
N ASN A 274 -0.88 -1.38 7.00
CA ASN A 274 -0.28 -1.86 5.75
C ASN A 274 0.92 -2.78 6.05
N GLY A 275 1.82 -2.31 6.92
CA GLY A 275 2.99 -3.10 7.32
C GLY A 275 2.62 -4.38 8.07
N LEU A 276 1.63 -4.33 8.96
CA LEU A 276 1.14 -5.52 9.66
C LEU A 276 0.48 -6.51 8.68
N CYS A 277 -0.40 -6.03 7.81
CA CYS A 277 -1.09 -6.84 6.81
C CYS A 277 -0.09 -7.57 5.92
N LEU A 278 0.90 -6.85 5.36
CA LEU A 278 1.93 -7.45 4.52
C LEU A 278 2.75 -8.51 5.26
N VAL A 279 3.26 -8.20 6.46
CA VAL A 279 4.05 -9.16 7.25
C VAL A 279 3.25 -10.43 7.55
N MET A 280 1.99 -10.28 7.93
CA MET A 280 1.10 -11.40 8.21
C MET A 280 0.83 -12.22 6.94
N CYS A 281 0.61 -11.57 5.79
CA CYS A 281 0.47 -12.25 4.50
C CYS A 281 1.73 -13.04 4.11
N CYS A 282 2.94 -12.49 4.31
CA CYS A 282 4.17 -13.24 4.07
C CYS A 282 4.26 -14.52 4.91
N VAL A 283 3.89 -14.44 6.19
CA VAL A 283 3.86 -15.60 7.09
C VAL A 283 2.76 -16.59 6.67
N CYS A 284 1.57 -16.10 6.34
CA CYS A 284 0.46 -16.94 5.85
C CYS A 284 0.85 -17.70 4.59
N LEU A 285 1.52 -17.06 3.63
CA LEU A 285 1.95 -17.68 2.38
C LEU A 285 2.83 -18.90 2.64
N CYS A 286 3.79 -18.77 3.56
CA CYS A 286 4.66 -19.88 3.96
C CYS A 286 3.86 -21.06 4.52
N LEU A 287 2.83 -20.80 5.35
CA LEU A 287 2.03 -21.85 5.97
C LEU A 287 1.00 -22.45 5.01
N LEU A 288 0.36 -21.65 4.15
CA LEU A 288 -0.57 -22.12 3.14
C LEU A 288 0.09 -23.10 2.17
N PHE A 289 1.34 -22.84 1.77
CA PHE A 289 2.07 -23.77 0.90
C PHE A 289 2.41 -25.11 1.56
N ILE A 290 2.41 -25.18 2.90
CA ILE A 290 2.49 -26.46 3.63
C ILE A 290 1.16 -27.20 3.58
N ILE A 291 0.03 -26.48 3.61
CA ILE A 291 -1.33 -27.03 3.61
C ILE A 291 -1.79 -27.40 2.19
N ALA A 292 -1.22 -26.81 1.15
CA ALA A 292 -1.59 -27.06 -0.24
C ALA A 292 -1.37 -28.54 -0.63
N GLU A 293 -2.47 -29.29 -0.74
CA GLU A 293 -2.47 -30.73 -1.04
C GLU A 293 -2.73 -31.02 -2.53
N ASP A 294 -3.50 -30.18 -3.24
CA ASP A 294 -3.91 -30.46 -4.63
C ASP A 294 -2.91 -29.92 -5.69
N GLY A 295 -1.67 -29.71 -5.29
CA GLY A 295 -0.54 -29.43 -6.17
C GLY A 295 -0.23 -27.93 -6.40
N PRO A 296 0.52 -27.58 -7.46
CA PRO A 296 1.03 -26.22 -7.68
C PRO A 296 -0.05 -25.18 -8.01
N LYS A 297 -1.27 -25.63 -8.35
CA LYS A 297 -2.41 -24.76 -8.64
C LYS A 297 -2.83 -23.99 -7.37
N ASP A 298 -2.94 -24.67 -6.24
CA ASP A 298 -3.40 -24.05 -4.99
C ASP A 298 -2.38 -23.02 -4.49
N VAL A 299 -1.09 -23.36 -4.59
CA VAL A 299 0.03 -22.44 -4.32
C VAL A 299 -0.12 -21.13 -5.10
N LEU A 300 -0.50 -21.20 -6.39
CA LEU A 300 -0.74 -20.00 -7.20
C LEU A 300 -1.96 -19.21 -6.72
N PHE A 301 -3.08 -19.87 -6.46
CA PHE A 301 -4.32 -19.19 -6.01
C PHE A 301 -4.16 -18.55 -4.63
N ASP A 302 -3.51 -19.22 -3.70
CA ASP A 302 -3.22 -18.69 -2.37
C ASP A 302 -2.30 -17.46 -2.44
N ALA A 303 -1.26 -17.50 -3.29
CA ALA A 303 -0.37 -16.37 -3.50
C ALA A 303 -1.11 -15.16 -4.11
N PHE A 304 -1.97 -15.37 -5.10
CA PHE A 304 -2.78 -14.31 -5.69
C PHE A 304 -3.82 -13.76 -4.72
N GLY A 305 -4.49 -14.61 -3.95
CA GLY A 305 -5.46 -14.21 -2.94
C GLY A 305 -4.83 -13.33 -1.86
N LEU A 306 -3.66 -13.71 -1.35
CA LEU A 306 -2.91 -12.90 -0.40
C LEU A 306 -2.39 -11.59 -1.02
N THR A 307 -2.00 -11.62 -2.30
CA THR A 307 -1.57 -10.42 -3.04
C THR A 307 -2.70 -9.41 -3.17
N PHE A 308 -3.88 -9.88 -3.55
CA PHE A 308 -5.08 -9.05 -3.56
C PHE A 308 -5.36 -8.46 -2.18
N LEU A 309 -5.28 -9.27 -1.12
CA LEU A 309 -5.61 -8.86 0.24
C LEU A 309 -4.72 -7.71 0.75
N TYR A 310 -3.40 -7.75 0.52
CA TYR A 310 -2.52 -6.67 0.99
C TYR A 310 -2.54 -5.42 0.10
N ASN A 311 -2.98 -5.52 -1.16
CA ASN A 311 -3.15 -4.37 -2.07
C ASN A 311 -4.56 -3.74 -2.01
N LEU A 312 -5.42 -4.16 -1.07
CA LEU A 312 -6.82 -3.70 -1.02
C LEU A 312 -6.98 -2.19 -0.71
N ASP A 313 -6.01 -1.55 -0.06
CA ASP A 313 -6.10 -0.13 0.32
C ASP A 313 -5.48 0.84 -0.68
N ASP A 314 -4.72 0.33 -1.65
CA ASP A 314 -4.16 1.14 -2.72
C ASP A 314 -5.29 1.73 -3.55
N VAL A 315 -5.18 3.03 -3.86
CA VAL A 315 -6.16 3.74 -4.70
C VAL A 315 -6.28 3.05 -6.07
N ASN A 316 -5.13 2.70 -6.67
CA ASN A 316 -5.04 1.95 -7.92
C ASN A 316 -5.39 0.45 -7.79
N GLY A 317 -5.87 0.01 -6.64
CA GLY A 317 -6.33 -1.36 -6.43
C GLY A 317 -7.56 -1.69 -7.30
N ASP A 318 -7.94 -2.95 -7.34
CA ASP A 318 -9.09 -3.43 -8.14
C ASP A 318 -10.45 -2.86 -7.68
N LEU A 319 -10.48 -2.13 -6.57
CA LEU A 319 -11.66 -1.46 -6.02
C LEU A 319 -11.58 0.04 -6.36
N ALA A 320 -11.98 0.41 -7.59
CA ALA A 320 -11.95 1.76 -8.16
C ALA A 320 -12.78 2.85 -7.42
N PHE A 321 -13.02 2.71 -6.11
CA PHE A 321 -13.78 3.65 -5.30
C PHE A 321 -13.05 4.98 -5.06
N LEU A 322 -11.71 4.97 -5.11
CA LEU A 322 -10.89 6.15 -4.83
C LEU A 322 -10.31 6.80 -6.09
N ASP A 323 -10.30 6.13 -7.24
CA ASP A 323 -9.80 6.67 -8.51
C ASP A 323 -10.44 8.01 -8.87
N GLU A 324 -11.73 8.19 -8.58
CA GLU A 324 -12.45 9.44 -8.85
C GLU A 324 -12.13 10.57 -7.85
N LYS A 325 -11.57 10.23 -6.68
CA LYS A 325 -11.35 11.17 -5.56
C LYS A 325 -9.90 11.54 -5.36
N TRP A 326 -9.00 10.68 -5.78
CA TRP A 326 -7.57 10.86 -5.63
C TRP A 326 -6.92 10.93 -7.00
N ASP A 327 -6.63 12.15 -7.45
CA ASP A 327 -5.87 12.39 -8.67
C ASP A 327 -4.37 12.40 -8.31
N GLU A 328 -3.68 11.30 -8.67
CA GLU A 328 -2.25 11.12 -8.35
C GLU A 328 -1.37 12.18 -8.99
N ASP A 329 -1.70 12.59 -10.22
CA ASP A 329 -0.97 13.59 -10.98
C ASP A 329 -1.17 14.97 -10.31
N GLN A 330 -2.42 15.32 -9.98
CA GLN A 330 -2.72 16.57 -9.27
C GLN A 330 -2.02 16.64 -7.90
N MET A 331 -1.97 15.54 -7.14
CA MET A 331 -1.29 15.50 -5.84
C MET A 331 0.23 15.63 -6.00
N GLY A 332 0.80 15.02 -7.03
CA GLY A 332 2.21 15.18 -7.42
C GLY A 332 2.54 16.62 -7.75
N ASP A 333 1.76 17.25 -8.63
CA ASP A 333 1.93 18.66 -9.03
C ASP A 333 1.84 19.62 -7.85
N ILE A 334 0.86 19.43 -6.95
CA ILE A 334 0.74 20.26 -5.75
C ILE A 334 1.96 20.12 -4.86
N TYR A 335 2.44 18.90 -4.63
CA TYR A 335 3.64 18.68 -3.83
C TYR A 335 4.88 19.29 -4.49
N GLY A 336 5.04 19.10 -5.80
CA GLY A 336 6.13 19.67 -6.59
C GLY A 336 6.15 21.20 -6.52
N MET A 337 5.00 21.85 -6.70
CA MET A 337 4.88 23.31 -6.53
C MET A 337 5.25 23.75 -5.10
N LEU A 338 4.81 23.02 -4.07
CA LEU A 338 5.19 23.32 -2.70
C LEU A 338 6.68 23.13 -2.41
N ALA A 339 7.32 22.17 -3.10
CA ALA A 339 8.76 21.92 -3.03
C ALA A 339 9.56 23.00 -3.74
N ASP A 340 9.13 23.42 -4.93
CA ASP A 340 9.75 24.46 -5.74
C ASP A 340 9.71 25.83 -5.05
N GLU A 341 8.58 26.14 -4.40
CA GLU A 341 8.30 27.52 -4.05
C GLU A 341 9.04 27.99 -2.78
N LEU A 342 9.47 27.13 -1.86
CA LEU A 342 9.78 27.63 -0.51
C LEU A 342 10.84 26.87 0.33
N ASP A 343 11.70 27.69 0.95
CA ASP A 343 12.45 27.48 2.21
C ASP A 343 11.62 26.74 3.30
N ILE A 344 10.29 26.82 3.24
CA ILE A 344 9.35 26.13 4.14
C ILE A 344 9.54 24.62 4.12
N MET A 345 9.82 24.00 2.97
CA MET A 345 10.06 22.56 2.91
C MET A 345 11.34 22.20 3.66
N GLY A 346 12.39 23.01 3.52
CA GLY A 346 13.63 22.87 4.31
C GLY A 346 13.38 23.01 5.82
N GLU A 347 12.57 23.98 6.26
CA GLU A 347 12.17 24.11 7.68
C GLU A 347 11.39 22.88 8.17
N ILE A 348 10.46 22.39 7.34
CA ILE A 348 9.63 21.23 7.67
C ILE A 348 10.50 19.98 7.80
N GLU A 349 11.45 19.77 6.89
CA GLU A 349 12.39 18.67 6.94
C GLU A 349 13.29 18.75 8.17
N GLN A 350 13.80 19.94 8.49
CA GLN A 350 14.60 20.15 9.70
C GLN A 350 13.80 19.84 10.98
N GLU A 351 12.51 20.21 11.03
CA GLU A 351 11.63 19.84 12.14
C GLU A 351 11.36 18.33 12.18
N ARG A 352 11.37 17.66 11.02
CA ARG A 352 11.19 16.20 10.91
C ARG A 352 12.38 15.41 11.44
N GLU A 353 13.61 15.87 11.24
CA GLU A 353 14.80 15.19 11.77
C GLU A 353 14.74 14.94 13.29
N GLY A 354 13.99 15.77 14.02
CA GLY A 354 13.78 15.62 15.46
C GLY A 354 12.47 14.96 15.89
N SER A 355 11.57 14.62 14.96
CA SER A 355 10.23 14.10 15.29
C SER A 355 10.00 12.69 14.75
N PHE A 356 9.23 11.91 15.51
CA PHE A 356 8.78 10.59 15.07
C PHE A 356 7.57 10.80 14.15
N THR A 357 7.73 10.49 12.87
CA THR A 357 6.68 10.61 11.85
C THR A 357 6.21 9.24 11.38
N SER A 358 5.09 9.18 10.66
CA SER A 358 4.50 7.91 10.20
C SER A 358 5.42 7.12 9.25
N ASP A 359 6.26 7.79 8.46
CA ASP A 359 7.25 7.16 7.59
C ASP A 359 8.38 6.43 8.35
N ASN A 360 8.66 6.81 9.62
CA ASN A 360 9.59 6.04 10.45
C ASN A 360 9.04 4.65 10.80
N ILE A 361 7.72 4.46 10.82
CA ILE A 361 7.10 3.16 11.09
C ILE A 361 7.39 2.20 9.93
N TYR A 362 7.35 2.67 8.68
CA TYR A 362 7.71 1.87 7.51
C TYR A 362 9.15 1.37 7.56
N GLN A 363 10.09 2.12 8.13
CA GLN A 363 11.47 1.65 8.31
C GLN A 363 11.54 0.38 9.18
N ILE A 364 10.68 0.29 10.22
CA ILE A 364 10.60 -0.90 11.07
C ILE A 364 10.08 -2.09 10.25
N TRP A 365 9.04 -1.86 9.44
CA TRP A 365 8.48 -2.90 8.58
C TRP A 365 9.44 -3.34 7.47
N GLU A 366 10.17 -2.41 6.84
CA GLU A 366 11.23 -2.71 5.86
C GLU A 366 12.27 -3.67 6.45
N VAL A 367 12.72 -3.41 7.68
CA VAL A 367 13.68 -4.30 8.37
C VAL A 367 13.06 -5.67 8.63
N ILE A 368 11.81 -5.72 9.11
CA ILE A 368 11.12 -6.99 9.37
C ILE A 368 10.98 -7.81 8.07
N VAL A 369 10.47 -7.22 7.00
CA VAL A 369 10.30 -7.91 5.71
C VAL A 369 11.64 -8.32 5.12
N THR A 370 12.68 -7.49 5.23
CA THR A 370 14.05 -7.84 4.81
C THR A 370 14.56 -9.07 5.54
N LEU A 371 14.27 -9.23 6.84
CA LEU A 371 14.61 -10.43 7.59
C LEU A 371 13.76 -11.64 7.17
N LEU A 372 12.49 -11.43 6.79
CA LEU A 372 11.61 -12.50 6.33
C LEU A 372 12.01 -13.08 4.96
N ILE A 373 12.57 -12.27 4.05
CA ILE A 373 13.00 -12.70 2.71
C ILE A 373 13.88 -13.97 2.76
N PRO A 374 14.97 -14.02 3.55
CA PRO A 374 15.75 -15.26 3.69
C PRO A 374 15.15 -16.23 4.70
N THR A 375 14.47 -15.75 5.75
CA THR A 375 14.01 -16.61 6.84
C THR A 375 12.86 -17.51 6.41
N LEU A 376 11.85 -17.00 5.68
CA LEU A 376 10.67 -17.78 5.31
C LEU A 376 10.99 -18.94 4.35
N PRO A 377 11.78 -18.77 3.28
CA PRO A 377 12.19 -19.90 2.44
C PRO A 377 13.00 -20.96 3.20
N ILE A 378 13.87 -20.54 4.13
CA ILE A 378 14.61 -21.47 4.99
C ILE A 378 13.64 -22.22 5.89
N LEU A 379 12.69 -21.53 6.51
CA LEU A 379 11.67 -22.19 7.34
C LEU A 379 10.86 -23.19 6.51
N PHE A 380 10.41 -22.79 5.32
CA PHE A 380 9.64 -23.63 4.41
C PHE A 380 10.39 -24.90 3.96
N LEU A 381 11.70 -24.82 3.74
CA LEU A 381 12.51 -25.95 3.29
C LEU A 381 12.94 -26.88 4.42
N PHE A 382 13.34 -26.31 5.57
CA PHE A 382 14.07 -27.05 6.60
C PHE A 382 13.23 -27.40 7.83
N VAL A 383 12.14 -26.69 8.12
CA VAL A 383 11.29 -26.99 9.28
C VAL A 383 10.30 -28.09 8.91
N GLU A 384 10.26 -29.14 9.72
CA GLU A 384 9.29 -30.22 9.53
C GLU A 384 7.87 -29.73 9.90
N MET A 385 7.09 -29.42 8.88
CA MET A 385 5.68 -29.04 8.97
C MET A 385 4.86 -29.93 8.05
N ARG A 386 3.73 -30.43 8.55
CA ARG A 386 2.80 -31.27 7.77
C ARG A 386 1.37 -30.74 7.93
N PRO A 387 0.48 -30.94 6.95
CA PRO A 387 -0.95 -30.82 7.21
C PRO A 387 -1.34 -31.80 8.33
N LYS A 388 -2.17 -31.36 9.28
CA LYS A 388 -2.82 -32.27 10.23
C LYS A 388 -3.74 -33.17 9.42
N GLY A 389 -3.49 -34.48 9.46
CA GLY A 389 -4.31 -35.48 8.77
C GLY A 389 -5.79 -35.34 9.15
N GLU A 390 -6.65 -35.51 8.16
CA GLU A 390 -8.11 -35.49 8.34
C GLU A 390 -8.65 -36.72 9.08
#